data_AF-A0AAU2CJN7-F1
#
_entry.id   AF-A0AAU2CJN7-F1
#
_cell.length_a   1.000
_cell.length_b   1.000
_cell.length_c   1.000
_cell.angle_alpha   90.00
_cell.angle_beta   90.00
_cell.angle_gamma   90.00
#
_symmetry.space_group_name_H-M   'P 1'
#
loop_
_entity.id
_entity.type
_entity.pdbx_description
1 polymer ?
#
loop_
_entity_poly.entity_id
_entity_poly.type
_entity_poly.pdbx_seq_one_letter_code
_entity_poly.pdbx_strand_id
1 'polypeptide(L)'
;MLDQADGEERPADEFFAGATREISGNTFHASAAIQQGDRGIQVNVFPDAPEDARNRERWLAQYLAAAAETSKEHPYPAMLPSAGPSLDDVYVRQRLGSLAQDGFPVEGDAIDRILGSTQMCTVLAGAGGGKSSLLRTLLAVGVDRWRQDPDQGVVPVLVPAAALDGQPLDTALAGVVRSGLKGLVETLPPALFLEPPTPRACWLVLVDELDEIADPIRRWRVLRHLRSVEENPDRPHYRFVIATRPLPESELDLLGAAVGSYELERFQLAELADVARRWFAAYGLGDPDRLAQLFVGDLERSHLAGLARIPLMASLLCQLYAATPGQPLPAVRGAIYAEFARMLHKRQYNPAEPGNPRTVHRVPALRRRGRRLCRTHPGPAAAAHRLPRGRAAQGQLRLGARQMSSWPNHAVRRRGATLMKAAQGRGPRPCERAATSGPSTGGLVRSRRAIVAARGRNAIPSDGGGTGKSDGND
;
A
#
# COMPACT_ATOMS: atom_id res chain seq x y z
N MET A 1 47.73 15.06 -53.73
CA MET A 1 46.58 14.77 -54.60
C MET A 1 45.35 15.19 -53.80
N LEU A 2 45.02 16.48 -53.81
CA LEU A 2 44.07 17.16 -54.76
C LEU A 2 42.64 16.67 -54.47
N ASP A 3 41.58 17.45 -54.27
CA ASP A 3 41.24 18.88 -54.38
C ASP A 3 39.98 19.07 -53.49
N GLN A 4 39.76 20.16 -52.75
CA GLN A 4 39.13 21.44 -53.15
C GLN A 4 37.81 21.34 -53.94
N ALA A 5 36.76 21.97 -53.38
CA ALA A 5 35.73 22.82 -54.00
C ALA A 5 34.48 22.82 -53.08
N ASP A 6 34.20 23.92 -52.37
CA ASP A 6 33.28 25.01 -52.77
C ASP A 6 31.82 24.62 -52.48
N GLY A 7 31.01 25.35 -51.72
CA GLY A 7 30.87 26.80 -51.68
C GLY A 7 29.49 27.10 -52.27
N GLU A 8 28.45 27.25 -51.45
CA GLU A 8 27.16 27.77 -51.92
C GLU A 8 26.62 28.84 -50.96
N GLU A 9 26.33 29.96 -51.61
CA GLU A 9 26.07 31.29 -51.10
C GLU A 9 24.69 31.39 -50.44
N ARG A 10 24.62 32.18 -49.36
CA ARG A 10 23.37 32.77 -48.88
C ARG A 10 23.24 34.17 -49.47
N PRO A 11 22.11 34.54 -50.08
CA PRO A 11 21.78 35.95 -50.26
C PRO A 11 21.07 36.49 -49.02
N ALA A 12 21.48 37.71 -48.65
CA ALA A 12 20.79 38.60 -47.73
C ALA A 12 19.84 39.54 -48.50
N ASP A 13 18.93 40.14 -47.73
CA ASP A 13 18.08 41.30 -48.03
C ASP A 13 16.88 41.02 -48.98
N GLU A 14 15.65 41.51 -48.79
CA GLU A 14 15.16 42.79 -48.26
C GLU A 14 13.70 42.69 -47.76
N PHE A 15 13.38 43.55 -46.79
CA PHE A 15 12.14 44.35 -46.60
C PHE A 15 10.74 43.74 -46.88
N PHE A 16 9.90 43.72 -45.84
CA PHE A 16 8.62 44.45 -45.86
C PHE A 16 8.20 44.89 -44.46
N ALA A 17 7.83 46.17 -44.39
CA ALA A 17 7.34 46.87 -43.22
C ALA A 17 5.84 46.62 -42.98
N GLY A 18 5.44 46.75 -41.71
CA GLY A 18 4.20 47.43 -41.34
C GLY A 18 2.93 46.59 -41.20
N ALA A 19 2.59 46.22 -39.95
CA ALA A 19 1.22 46.27 -39.44
C ALA A 19 1.21 46.18 -37.91
N THR A 20 1.37 47.33 -37.27
CA THR A 20 0.85 47.60 -35.92
C THR A 20 -0.66 47.42 -35.93
N ARG A 21 -1.20 46.51 -35.11
CA ARG A 21 -2.61 46.51 -34.73
C ARG A 21 -2.73 46.63 -33.22
N GLU A 22 -3.14 47.83 -32.83
CA GLU A 22 -3.54 48.22 -31.50
C GLU A 22 -4.75 47.42 -31.02
N ILE A 23 -4.60 46.87 -29.82
CA ILE A 23 -5.50 46.93 -28.66
C ILE A 23 -6.89 47.50 -28.96
N SER A 24 -7.92 46.65 -28.84
CA SER A 24 -9.27 47.12 -28.54
C SER A 24 -10.03 46.08 -27.70
N GLY A 25 -10.26 46.44 -26.43
CA GLY A 25 -11.50 46.19 -25.70
C GLY A 25 -11.91 44.76 -25.36
N ASN A 26 -11.33 44.16 -24.31
CA ASN A 26 -12.09 43.19 -23.50
C ASN A 26 -12.83 43.94 -22.39
N THR A 27 -14.04 44.36 -22.74
CA THR A 27 -15.06 44.79 -21.79
C THR A 27 -15.38 43.62 -20.87
N PHE A 28 -14.97 43.72 -19.60
CA PHE A 28 -15.51 42.88 -18.55
C PHE A 28 -17.02 43.10 -18.49
N HIS A 29 -17.79 42.10 -18.89
CA HIS A 29 -19.20 42.01 -18.54
C HIS A 29 -19.29 41.83 -17.03
N ALA A 30 -19.43 42.94 -16.30
CA ALA A 30 -19.98 42.91 -14.97
C ALA A 30 -21.34 42.21 -15.05
N SER A 31 -21.51 41.13 -14.28
CA SER A 31 -22.77 40.42 -14.13
C SER A 31 -23.89 41.44 -13.86
N ALA A 32 -24.81 41.58 -14.82
CA ALA A 32 -25.96 42.43 -14.67
C ALA A 32 -26.82 41.87 -13.53
N ALA A 33 -26.92 42.60 -12.43
CA ALA A 33 -27.90 42.34 -11.40
C ALA A 33 -29.29 42.54 -12.03
N ILE A 34 -30.06 41.46 -12.18
CA ILE A 34 -31.45 41.55 -12.64
C ILE A 34 -32.26 42.15 -11.50
N GLN A 35 -32.68 43.40 -11.66
CA GLN A 35 -33.51 44.12 -10.71
C GLN A 35 -34.97 43.74 -10.93
N GLN A 36 -35.52 42.85 -10.10
CA GLN A 36 -36.92 42.45 -10.18
C GLN A 36 -37.59 42.62 -8.80
N GLY A 37 -38.41 43.66 -8.64
CA GLY A 37 -39.23 43.83 -7.44
C GLY A 37 -39.93 45.18 -7.29
N ASP A 38 -41.27 45.15 -7.21
CA ASP A 38 -42.19 46.28 -7.05
C ASP A 38 -42.40 46.72 -5.57
N ARG A 39 -41.51 46.37 -4.62
CA ARG A 39 -41.70 46.68 -3.18
C ARG A 39 -40.43 46.95 -2.36
N GLY A 40 -39.40 47.58 -2.94
CA GLY A 40 -38.31 48.19 -2.15
C GLY A 40 -37.43 47.24 -1.31
N ILE A 41 -37.56 45.92 -1.45
CA ILE A 41 -36.63 44.95 -0.85
C ILE A 41 -35.62 44.56 -1.93
N GLN A 42 -34.37 45.02 -1.79
CA GLN A 42 -33.28 44.56 -2.63
C GLN A 42 -32.87 43.14 -2.21
N VAL A 43 -33.35 42.14 -2.93
CA VAL A 43 -32.80 40.79 -2.86
C VAL A 43 -31.69 40.70 -3.90
N ASN A 44 -30.44 40.81 -3.46
CA ASN A 44 -29.29 40.53 -4.32
C ASN A 44 -29.24 39.01 -4.55
N VAL A 45 -29.86 38.55 -5.63
CA VAL A 45 -29.69 37.18 -6.12
C VAL A 45 -28.37 37.15 -6.88
N PHE A 46 -27.30 36.76 -6.20
CA PHE A 46 -26.06 36.38 -6.88
C PHE A 46 -26.38 35.16 -7.75
N PRO A 47 -26.04 35.17 -9.05
CA PRO A 47 -26.24 33.99 -9.86
C PRO A 47 -25.47 32.84 -9.19
N ASP A 48 -26.23 31.82 -8.84
CA ASP A 48 -25.77 30.52 -8.41
C ASP A 48 -24.51 30.11 -9.20
N ALA A 49 -23.49 29.56 -8.51
CA ALA A 49 -22.29 29.05 -9.17
C ALA A 49 -22.66 28.17 -10.39
N PRO A 50 -21.84 28.12 -11.46
CA PRO A 50 -22.12 27.26 -12.60
C PRO A 50 -22.44 25.83 -12.13
N GLU A 51 -23.44 25.19 -12.74
CA GLU A 51 -23.90 23.84 -12.34
C GLU A 51 -22.73 22.84 -12.23
N ASP A 52 -21.71 23.02 -13.07
CA ASP A 52 -20.46 22.25 -13.07
C ASP A 52 -19.66 22.37 -11.77
N ALA A 53 -19.59 23.57 -11.17
CA ALA A 53 -18.88 23.79 -9.91
C ALA A 53 -19.56 23.06 -8.75
N ARG A 54 -20.90 23.13 -8.68
CA ARG A 54 -21.68 22.38 -7.67
C ARG A 54 -21.53 20.88 -7.83
N ASN A 55 -21.58 20.39 -9.07
CA ASN A 55 -21.39 18.97 -9.37
C ASN A 55 -19.98 18.50 -8.96
N ARG A 56 -18.95 19.31 -9.24
CA ARG A 56 -17.57 19.04 -8.85
C ARG A 56 -17.39 18.95 -7.34
N GLU A 57 -17.93 19.91 -6.59
CA GLU A 57 -17.92 19.88 -5.11
C GLU A 57 -18.60 18.61 -4.58
N ARG A 58 -19.75 18.24 -5.15
CA ARG A 58 -20.47 17.01 -4.79
C ARG A 58 -19.63 15.76 -5.06
N TRP A 59 -19.01 15.67 -6.23
CA TRP A 59 -18.14 14.54 -6.60
C TRP A 59 -16.90 14.45 -5.71
N LEU A 60 -16.27 15.58 -5.38
CA LEU A 60 -15.14 15.62 -4.46
C LEU A 60 -15.55 15.18 -3.05
N ALA A 61 -16.70 15.64 -2.54
CA ALA A 61 -17.21 15.20 -1.25
C ALA A 61 -17.49 13.69 -1.21
N GLN A 62 -18.10 13.14 -2.26
CA GLN A 62 -18.32 11.69 -2.39
C GLN A 62 -17.01 10.91 -2.47
N TYR A 63 -16.05 11.41 -3.24
CA TYR A 63 -14.71 10.84 -3.33
C TYR A 63 -14.07 10.75 -1.94
N LEU A 64 -14.00 11.87 -1.21
CA LEU A 64 -13.39 11.94 0.11
C LEU A 64 -14.10 11.04 1.12
N ALA A 65 -15.43 10.92 1.05
CA ALA A 65 -16.22 9.99 1.85
C ALA A 65 -15.81 8.53 1.61
N ALA A 66 -15.82 8.11 0.35
CA ALA A 66 -15.51 6.74 -0.04
C ALA A 66 -14.03 6.38 0.18
N ALA A 67 -13.11 7.34 -0.03
CA ALA A 67 -11.68 7.18 0.19
C ALA A 67 -11.36 6.97 1.68
N ALA A 68 -11.96 7.77 2.58
CA ALA A 68 -11.79 7.60 4.02
C ALA A 68 -12.23 6.21 4.49
N GLU A 69 -13.40 5.74 4.04
CA GLU A 69 -13.89 4.41 4.42
C GLU A 69 -13.03 3.28 3.85
N THR A 70 -12.64 3.36 2.58
CA THR A 70 -11.83 2.32 1.93
C THR A 70 -10.40 2.26 2.51
N SER A 71 -9.86 3.39 2.99
CA SER A 71 -8.50 3.44 3.55
C SER A 71 -8.32 2.65 4.85
N LYS A 72 -9.42 2.41 5.59
CA LYS A 72 -9.47 1.59 6.80
C LYS A 72 -9.26 0.10 6.52
N GLU A 73 -9.40 -0.33 5.26
CA GLU A 73 -9.24 -1.73 4.86
C GLU A 73 -7.77 -2.10 4.70
N HIS A 74 -7.42 -3.31 5.12
CA HIS A 74 -6.08 -3.82 4.91
C HIS A 74 -5.79 -4.09 3.43
N PRO A 75 -4.51 -3.95 2.99
CA PRO A 75 -4.10 -4.24 1.63
C PRO A 75 -4.40 -5.67 1.17
N TYR A 76 -4.45 -6.59 2.12
CA TYR A 76 -4.66 -8.00 1.86
C TYR A 76 -5.88 -8.50 2.63
N PRO A 77 -7.10 -8.09 2.23
CA PRO A 77 -8.32 -8.43 2.96
C PRO A 77 -8.57 -9.95 2.96
N ALA A 78 -8.13 -10.67 1.93
CA ALA A 78 -8.19 -12.13 1.87
C ALA A 78 -7.26 -12.83 2.89
N MET A 79 -6.23 -12.13 3.38
CA MET A 79 -5.34 -12.65 4.43
C MET A 79 -5.90 -12.39 5.82
N LEU A 80 -6.88 -11.51 5.98
CA LEU A 80 -7.50 -11.26 7.26
C LEU A 80 -8.88 -11.94 7.35
N PRO A 81 -9.30 -12.36 8.54
CA PRO A 81 -10.70 -12.73 8.72
C PRO A 81 -11.58 -11.53 8.33
N SER A 82 -12.82 -11.77 7.93
CA SER A 82 -13.79 -10.71 7.58
C SER A 82 -14.13 -9.74 8.73
N ALA A 83 -13.58 -9.97 9.92
CA ALA A 83 -13.57 -9.08 11.08
C ALA A 83 -12.16 -8.89 11.66
N GLY A 84 -11.13 -8.93 10.81
CA GLY A 84 -9.79 -8.48 11.20
C GLY A 84 -9.82 -7.03 11.67
N PRO A 85 -8.82 -6.60 12.45
CA PRO A 85 -8.75 -5.22 12.88
C PRO A 85 -8.68 -4.27 11.68
N SER A 86 -9.05 -3.00 11.86
CA SER A 86 -8.83 -2.01 10.81
C SER A 86 -7.33 -1.76 10.64
N LEU A 87 -6.91 -1.35 9.45
CA LEU A 87 -5.53 -0.95 9.22
C LEU A 87 -5.09 0.14 10.21
N ASP A 88 -5.96 1.10 10.52
CA ASP A 88 -5.64 2.22 11.42
C ASP A 88 -5.38 1.76 12.86
N ASP A 89 -6.06 0.69 13.29
CA ASP A 89 -5.90 0.15 14.65
C ASP A 89 -4.52 -0.49 14.85
N VAL A 90 -3.95 -1.07 13.78
CA VAL A 90 -2.74 -1.89 13.86
C VAL A 90 -1.54 -1.34 13.11
N TYR A 91 -1.71 -0.27 12.33
CA TYR A 91 -0.62 0.36 11.62
C TYR A 91 0.36 0.99 12.63
N VAL A 92 1.65 0.70 12.44
CA VAL A 92 2.74 1.35 13.15
C VAL A 92 3.52 2.17 12.13
N ARG A 93 3.74 3.45 12.47
CA ARG A 93 4.43 4.43 11.63
C ARG A 93 5.80 3.90 11.22
N GLN A 94 6.02 3.80 9.91
CA GLN A 94 7.30 3.37 9.35
C GLN A 94 8.21 4.57 9.08
N ARG A 95 9.52 4.32 9.04
CA ARG A 95 10.56 5.33 8.82
C ARG A 95 11.10 5.21 7.40
N LEU A 96 11.54 6.34 6.83
CA LEU A 96 12.16 6.40 5.51
C LEU A 96 13.67 6.60 5.64
N GLY A 97 14.45 5.71 5.06
CA GLY A 97 15.88 5.94 4.82
C GLY A 97 16.07 6.67 3.50
N SER A 98 17.01 7.62 3.43
CA SER A 98 17.41 8.25 2.16
C SER A 98 18.44 7.39 1.43
N LEU A 99 18.23 7.15 0.14
CA LEU A 99 19.22 6.47 -0.71
C LEU A 99 20.23 7.45 -1.35
N ALA A 100 19.91 8.75 -1.37
CA ALA A 100 20.64 9.75 -2.16
C ALA A 100 21.72 10.52 -1.38
N GLN A 101 21.75 10.45 -0.04
CA GLN A 101 22.69 11.23 0.78
C GLN A 101 23.48 10.33 1.74
N ASP A 102 24.73 10.02 1.37
CA ASP A 102 25.82 9.50 2.23
C ASP A 102 25.49 8.38 3.25
N GLY A 103 24.38 7.66 3.04
CA GLY A 103 23.91 6.61 3.94
C GLY A 103 23.42 7.10 5.30
N PHE A 104 23.17 8.40 5.47
CA PHE A 104 22.60 8.90 6.71
C PHE A 104 21.08 8.73 6.68
N PRO A 105 20.48 8.05 7.67
CA PRO A 105 19.03 7.97 7.77
C PRO A 105 18.48 9.39 7.93
N VAL A 106 17.50 9.74 7.10
CA VAL A 106 16.74 10.96 7.32
C VAL A 106 15.77 10.63 8.44
N GLU A 107 15.99 11.21 9.62
CA GLU A 107 15.08 11.04 10.74
C GLU A 107 13.73 11.67 10.39
N GLY A 108 12.68 10.85 10.34
CA GLY A 108 11.34 11.33 10.07
C GLY A 108 10.31 10.22 9.89
N ASP A 109 9.08 10.53 10.28
CA ASP A 109 7.91 9.73 9.96
C ASP A 109 7.64 9.78 8.45
N ALA A 110 7.45 8.61 7.83
CA ALA A 110 7.21 8.49 6.39
C ALA A 110 6.01 9.32 5.91
N ILE A 111 4.94 9.35 6.70
CA ILE A 111 3.68 10.01 6.35
C ILE A 111 3.87 11.52 6.34
N ASP A 112 4.45 12.07 7.42
CA ASP A 112 4.67 13.51 7.54
C ASP A 112 5.62 14.02 6.46
N ARG A 113 6.68 13.26 6.18
CA ARG A 113 7.65 13.58 5.14
C ARG A 113 7.01 13.62 3.75
N ILE A 114 6.23 12.61 3.40
CA ILE A 114 5.61 12.50 2.07
C ILE A 114 4.51 13.55 1.93
N LEU A 115 3.61 13.69 2.89
CA LEU A 115 2.51 14.65 2.80
C LEU A 115 3.01 16.10 2.76
N GLY A 116 4.09 16.42 3.49
CA GLY A 116 4.69 17.76 3.53
C GLY A 116 5.68 18.08 2.39
N SER A 117 6.06 17.10 1.55
CA SER A 117 6.90 17.36 0.38
C SER A 117 6.16 18.18 -0.67
N THR A 118 6.86 18.83 -1.60
CA THR A 118 6.25 19.42 -2.81
C THR A 118 6.66 18.69 -4.09
N GLN A 119 7.57 17.73 -4.00
CA GLN A 119 8.17 17.04 -5.13
C GLN A 119 7.67 15.60 -5.25
N MET A 120 7.68 15.04 -6.46
CA MET A 120 7.56 13.60 -6.67
C MET A 120 8.65 12.86 -5.90
N CYS A 121 8.30 11.66 -5.41
CA CYS A 121 9.28 10.76 -4.83
C CYS A 121 8.97 9.28 -5.12
N THR A 122 10.01 8.46 -5.03
CA THR A 122 9.89 7.00 -5.05
C THR A 122 10.08 6.43 -3.63
N VAL A 123 9.30 5.39 -3.32
CA VAL A 123 9.39 4.64 -2.06
C VAL A 123 9.67 3.18 -2.39
N LEU A 124 10.88 2.74 -2.04
CA LEU A 124 11.39 1.41 -2.29
C LEU A 124 11.23 0.52 -1.08
N ALA A 125 10.70 -0.68 -1.26
CA ALA A 125 10.73 -1.70 -0.23
C ALA A 125 10.65 -3.10 -0.83
N GLY A 126 11.29 -4.06 -0.17
CA GLY A 126 11.16 -5.48 -0.51
C GLY A 126 9.72 -6.01 -0.37
N ALA A 127 9.52 -7.26 -0.79
CA ALA A 127 8.23 -7.94 -0.65
C ALA A 127 7.79 -7.97 0.83
N GLY A 128 6.55 -7.57 1.11
CA GLY A 128 6.02 -7.48 2.47
C GLY A 128 6.59 -6.33 3.31
N GLY A 129 7.32 -5.38 2.69
CA GLY A 129 7.92 -4.22 3.35
C GLY A 129 6.94 -3.13 3.82
N GLY A 130 5.64 -3.27 3.53
CA GLY A 130 4.61 -2.34 3.99
C GLY A 130 4.24 -1.21 3.02
N LYS A 131 4.72 -1.24 1.75
CA LYS A 131 4.41 -0.22 0.73
C LYS A 131 2.91 0.08 0.60
N SER A 132 2.12 -0.93 0.32
CA SER A 132 0.67 -0.80 0.14
C SER A 132 -0.07 -0.42 1.42
N SER A 133 0.48 -0.75 2.59
CA SER A 133 -0.04 -0.28 3.88
C SER A 133 0.27 1.21 4.08
N LEU A 134 1.51 1.63 3.82
CA LEU A 134 1.92 3.04 3.86
C LEU A 134 1.06 3.89 2.93
N LEU A 135 0.84 3.48 1.68
CA LEU A 135 0.02 4.24 0.74
C LEU A 135 -1.44 4.34 1.18
N ARG A 136 -2.02 3.28 1.76
CA ARG A 136 -3.37 3.34 2.34
C ARG A 136 -3.45 4.25 3.56
N THR A 137 -2.45 4.23 4.42
CA THR A 137 -2.39 5.17 5.55
C THR A 137 -2.17 6.62 5.08
N LEU A 138 -1.38 6.85 4.03
CA LEU A 138 -1.26 8.16 3.39
C LEU A 138 -2.59 8.64 2.81
N LEU A 139 -3.38 7.74 2.20
CA LEU A 139 -4.73 8.02 1.76
C LEU A 139 -5.62 8.44 2.95
N ALA A 140 -5.65 7.65 4.03
CA ALA A 140 -6.43 7.94 5.23
C ALA A 140 -6.06 9.31 5.85
N VAL A 141 -4.78 9.48 6.20
CA VAL A 141 -4.28 10.70 6.87
C VAL A 141 -4.41 11.92 5.96
N GLY A 142 -4.15 11.79 4.66
CA GLY A 142 -4.29 12.89 3.72
C GLY A 142 -5.75 13.33 3.54
N VAL A 143 -6.69 12.39 3.47
CA VAL A 143 -8.13 12.71 3.44
C VAL A 143 -8.58 13.38 4.73
N ASP A 144 -8.13 12.90 5.89
CA ASP A 144 -8.48 13.51 7.18
C ASP A 144 -7.90 14.93 7.33
N ARG A 145 -6.65 15.14 6.94
CA ARG A 145 -6.03 16.49 6.93
C ARG A 145 -6.78 17.43 6.01
N TRP A 146 -7.12 16.97 4.81
CA TRP A 146 -7.89 17.75 3.85
C TRP A 146 -9.25 18.17 4.41
N ARG A 147 -9.95 17.29 5.13
CA ARG A 147 -11.24 17.62 5.75
C ARG A 147 -11.11 18.64 6.89
N GLN A 148 -9.96 18.67 7.55
CA GLN A 148 -9.68 19.62 8.63
C GLN A 148 -9.26 20.99 8.07
N ASP A 149 -8.48 21.01 6.99
CA ASP A 149 -8.03 22.22 6.30
C ASP A 149 -8.02 22.03 4.77
N PRO A 150 -9.14 22.33 4.09
CA PRO A 150 -9.26 22.19 2.63
C PRO A 150 -8.43 23.21 1.82
N ASP A 151 -7.88 24.25 2.46
CA ASP A 151 -7.22 25.35 1.75
C ASP A 151 -5.70 25.18 1.61
N GLN A 152 -5.11 24.20 2.29
CA GLN A 152 -3.64 24.00 2.33
C GLN A 152 -3.20 22.56 2.11
N GLY A 153 -4.05 21.74 1.51
CA GLY A 153 -3.83 20.31 1.46
C GLY A 153 -3.51 19.73 0.10
N VAL A 154 -3.23 18.44 0.15
CA VAL A 154 -3.24 17.55 -1.01
C VAL A 154 -4.43 16.60 -0.87
N VAL A 155 -5.04 16.25 -1.99
CA VAL A 155 -6.07 15.20 -2.01
C VAL A 155 -5.42 13.92 -2.54
N PRO A 156 -5.13 12.93 -1.68
CA PRO A 156 -4.48 11.70 -2.12
C PRO A 156 -5.42 10.84 -2.94
N VAL A 157 -4.92 10.19 -4.00
CA VAL A 157 -5.64 9.20 -4.81
C VAL A 157 -4.77 7.98 -5.01
N LEU A 158 -5.21 6.82 -4.51
CA LEU A 158 -4.49 5.55 -4.64
C LEU A 158 -4.80 4.86 -5.98
N VAL A 159 -3.74 4.52 -6.72
CA VAL A 159 -3.84 3.89 -8.04
C VAL A 159 -2.78 2.78 -8.22
N PRO A 160 -3.17 1.57 -8.68
CA PRO A 160 -2.18 0.59 -9.10
C PRO A 160 -1.50 1.07 -10.39
N ALA A 161 -0.18 0.96 -10.48
CA ALA A 161 0.60 1.42 -11.63
C ALA A 161 0.10 0.84 -12.96
N ALA A 162 -0.38 -0.41 -12.95
CA ALA A 162 -0.90 -1.07 -14.13
C ALA A 162 -2.12 -0.37 -14.76
N ALA A 163 -2.90 0.39 -13.98
CA ALA A 163 -4.04 1.16 -14.49
C ALA A 163 -3.63 2.40 -15.28
N LEU A 164 -2.39 2.87 -15.11
CA LEU A 164 -1.86 4.05 -15.80
C LEU A 164 -1.27 3.72 -17.18
N ASP A 165 -1.11 2.44 -17.51
CA ASP A 165 -0.52 2.03 -18.78
C ASP A 165 -1.49 2.26 -19.94
N GLY A 166 -1.13 3.21 -20.81
CA GLY A 166 -1.84 3.47 -22.06
C GLY A 166 -3.16 4.24 -21.92
N GLN A 167 -3.42 4.87 -20.77
CA GLN A 167 -4.62 5.68 -20.54
C GLN A 167 -4.25 7.12 -20.14
N PRO A 168 -5.08 8.11 -20.50
CA PRO A 168 -5.01 9.43 -19.90
C PRO A 168 -5.17 9.36 -18.37
N LEU A 169 -4.38 10.12 -17.62
CA LEU A 169 -4.34 10.07 -16.16
C LEU A 169 -5.72 10.23 -15.51
N ASP A 170 -6.49 11.24 -15.91
CA ASP A 170 -7.83 11.52 -15.40
C ASP A 170 -8.81 10.36 -15.61
N THR A 171 -8.72 9.71 -16.76
CA THR A 171 -9.53 8.53 -17.09
C THR A 171 -9.11 7.32 -16.26
N ALA A 172 -7.81 7.10 -16.08
CA ALA A 172 -7.28 6.03 -15.24
C ALA A 172 -7.69 6.23 -13.77
N LEU A 173 -7.58 7.44 -13.23
CA LEU A 173 -7.97 7.77 -11.86
C LEU A 173 -9.47 7.54 -11.64
N ALA A 174 -10.34 8.06 -12.52
CA ALA A 174 -11.78 7.82 -12.42
C ALA A 174 -12.14 6.34 -12.53
N GLY A 175 -11.48 5.61 -13.43
CA GLY A 175 -11.68 4.16 -13.61
C GLY A 175 -11.33 3.36 -12.36
N VAL A 176 -10.20 3.68 -11.72
CA VAL A 176 -9.74 3.01 -10.49
C VAL A 176 -10.60 3.39 -9.29
N VAL A 177 -10.97 4.66 -9.16
CA VAL A 177 -11.85 5.10 -8.07
C VAL A 177 -13.20 4.40 -8.14
N ARG A 178 -13.76 4.25 -9.35
CA ARG A 178 -15.00 3.52 -9.58
C ARG A 178 -14.93 2.04 -9.18
N SER A 179 -13.82 1.36 -9.49
CA SER A 179 -13.68 -0.08 -9.21
C SER A 179 -13.16 -0.39 -7.81
N GLY A 180 -12.41 0.53 -7.21
CA GLY A 180 -11.66 0.32 -5.97
C GLY A 180 -12.33 0.90 -4.72
N LEU A 181 -13.10 1.99 -4.83
CA LEU A 181 -13.75 2.58 -3.66
C LEU A 181 -15.14 2.00 -3.41
N LYS A 182 -15.42 1.67 -2.16
CA LYS A 182 -16.75 1.26 -1.71
C LYS A 182 -17.55 2.47 -1.24
N GLY A 183 -18.87 2.41 -1.38
CA GLY A 183 -19.77 3.47 -0.88
C GLY A 183 -19.93 4.68 -1.80
N LEU A 184 -19.39 4.65 -3.02
CA LEU A 184 -19.73 5.63 -4.05
C LEU A 184 -21.22 5.48 -4.43
N VAL A 185 -21.94 6.59 -4.43
CA VAL A 185 -23.37 6.64 -4.79
C VAL A 185 -23.54 6.75 -6.31
N GLU A 186 -22.63 7.45 -6.97
CA GLU A 186 -22.57 7.60 -8.43
C GLU A 186 -21.15 7.35 -8.96
N THR A 187 -21.05 7.12 -10.27
CA THR A 187 -19.74 7.02 -10.93
C THR A 187 -19.14 8.41 -11.05
N LEU A 188 -17.96 8.62 -10.48
CA LEU A 188 -17.24 9.88 -10.60
C LEU A 188 -16.69 10.05 -12.03
N PRO A 189 -16.89 11.19 -12.69
CA PRO A 189 -16.42 11.40 -14.05
C PRO A 189 -14.92 11.74 -14.10
N PRO A 190 -14.22 11.45 -15.22
CA PRO A 190 -12.82 11.88 -15.41
C PRO A 190 -12.60 13.39 -15.22
N ALA A 191 -13.61 14.21 -15.55
CA ALA A 191 -13.58 15.67 -15.38
C ALA A 191 -13.27 16.14 -13.95
N LEU A 192 -13.59 15.32 -12.93
CA LEU A 192 -13.20 15.61 -11.54
C LEU A 192 -11.68 15.77 -11.41
N PHE A 193 -10.90 14.94 -12.10
CA PHE A 193 -9.43 14.93 -11.98
C PHE A 193 -8.75 15.92 -12.94
N LEU A 194 -9.43 16.41 -13.98
CA LEU A 194 -8.81 17.32 -14.95
C LEU A 194 -8.26 18.61 -14.32
N GLU A 195 -8.94 19.12 -13.31
CA GLU A 195 -8.60 20.34 -12.58
C GLU A 195 -8.13 20.02 -11.14
N PRO A 196 -7.48 20.97 -10.45
CA PRO A 196 -7.15 20.80 -9.03
C PRO A 196 -8.40 20.60 -8.16
N PRO A 197 -8.30 19.91 -7.00
CA PRO A 197 -9.44 19.75 -6.08
C PRO A 197 -10.05 21.09 -5.66
N THR A 198 -9.20 22.07 -5.36
CA THR A 198 -9.52 23.49 -5.12
C THR A 198 -8.41 24.36 -5.70
N PRO A 199 -8.60 25.68 -5.89
CA PRO A 199 -7.56 26.55 -6.47
C PRO A 199 -6.20 26.54 -5.76
N ARG A 200 -6.15 26.14 -4.47
CA ARG A 200 -4.92 26.11 -3.66
C ARG A 200 -4.39 24.70 -3.38
N ALA A 201 -4.98 23.68 -4.00
CA ALA A 201 -4.69 22.29 -3.70
C ALA A 201 -4.26 21.50 -4.93
N CYS A 202 -3.59 20.37 -4.67
CA CYS A 202 -3.17 19.45 -5.70
C CYS A 202 -3.62 18.01 -5.39
N TRP A 203 -3.74 17.20 -6.43
CA TRP A 203 -3.88 15.76 -6.32
C TRP A 203 -2.53 15.13 -5.96
N LEU A 204 -2.52 14.30 -4.92
CA LEU A 204 -1.38 13.44 -4.59
C LEU A 204 -1.68 12.03 -5.09
N VAL A 205 -1.16 11.68 -6.27
CA VAL A 205 -1.36 10.36 -6.86
C VAL A 205 -0.39 9.36 -6.23
N LEU A 206 -0.93 8.46 -5.43
CA LEU A 206 -0.22 7.38 -4.76
C LEU A 206 -0.21 6.16 -5.69
N VAL A 207 0.93 5.92 -6.35
CA VAL A 207 1.09 4.85 -7.34
C VAL A 207 1.66 3.61 -6.63
N ASP A 208 0.88 2.53 -6.57
CA ASP A 208 1.31 1.25 -5.97
C ASP A 208 1.75 0.24 -7.05
N GLU A 209 2.49 -0.79 -6.64
CA GLU A 209 2.70 -2.02 -7.42
C GLU A 209 3.34 -1.81 -8.81
N LEU A 210 4.21 -0.81 -8.99
CA LEU A 210 4.94 -0.64 -10.27
C LEU A 210 5.76 -1.88 -10.63
N ASP A 211 6.30 -2.59 -9.63
CA ASP A 211 7.05 -3.83 -9.83
C ASP A 211 6.19 -5.02 -10.29
N GLU A 212 4.86 -4.93 -10.21
CA GLU A 212 3.96 -5.99 -10.67
C GLU A 212 3.70 -5.96 -12.17
N ILE A 213 4.03 -4.84 -12.83
CA ILE A 213 4.04 -4.79 -14.29
C ILE A 213 5.28 -5.57 -14.78
N ALA A 214 5.07 -6.82 -15.20
CA ALA A 214 6.17 -7.72 -15.59
C ALA A 214 6.99 -7.19 -16.78
N ASP A 215 6.35 -6.58 -17.77
CA ASP A 215 6.98 -6.06 -18.98
C ASP A 215 7.71 -4.72 -18.69
N PRO A 216 9.05 -4.67 -18.84
CA PRO A 216 9.83 -3.45 -18.64
C PRO A 216 9.40 -2.28 -19.55
N ILE A 217 8.95 -2.56 -20.78
CA ILE A 217 8.51 -1.51 -21.72
C ILE A 217 7.22 -0.85 -21.21
N ARG A 218 6.32 -1.65 -20.62
CA ARG A 218 5.10 -1.14 -19.99
C ARG A 218 5.42 -0.27 -18.77
N ARG A 219 6.34 -0.73 -17.90
CA ARG A 219 6.83 0.08 -16.76
C ARG A 219 7.43 1.40 -17.23
N TRP A 220 8.27 1.35 -18.26
CA TRP A 220 8.90 2.53 -18.87
C TRP A 220 7.88 3.54 -19.37
N ARG A 221 6.82 3.07 -20.05
CA ARG A 221 5.72 3.93 -20.52
C ARG A 221 4.98 4.59 -19.37
N VAL A 222 4.71 3.86 -18.28
CA VAL A 222 4.09 4.43 -17.07
C VAL A 222 4.99 5.52 -16.46
N LEU A 223 6.27 5.23 -16.22
CA LEU A 223 7.22 6.20 -15.63
C LEU A 223 7.36 7.46 -16.48
N ARG A 224 7.49 7.30 -17.81
CA ARG A 224 7.55 8.44 -18.73
C ARG A 224 6.25 9.23 -18.74
N HIS A 225 5.10 8.56 -18.67
CA HIS A 225 3.81 9.24 -18.58
C HIS A 225 3.70 10.09 -17.30
N LEU A 226 4.03 9.51 -16.14
CA LEU A 226 4.03 10.22 -14.87
C LEU A 226 4.92 11.46 -14.88
N ARG A 227 6.15 11.31 -15.36
CA ARG A 227 7.08 12.44 -15.52
C ARG A 227 6.54 13.52 -16.45
N SER A 228 5.97 13.13 -17.60
CA SER A 228 5.40 14.09 -18.55
C SER A 228 4.21 14.88 -17.97
N VAL A 229 3.47 14.31 -17.02
CA VAL A 229 2.40 15.01 -16.31
C VAL A 229 2.98 15.98 -15.28
N GLU A 230 3.98 15.57 -14.50
CA GLU A 230 4.63 16.43 -13.50
C GLU A 230 5.35 17.63 -14.15
N GLU A 231 6.03 17.43 -15.29
CA GLU A 231 6.74 18.49 -16.01
C GLU A 231 5.80 19.44 -16.78
N ASN A 232 4.49 19.13 -16.86
CA ASN A 232 3.56 19.94 -17.64
C ASN A 232 3.16 21.22 -16.87
N PRO A 233 3.56 22.42 -17.35
CA PRO A 233 3.25 23.69 -16.68
C PRO A 233 1.75 24.01 -16.67
N ASP A 234 0.97 23.42 -17.58
CA ASP A 234 -0.49 23.59 -17.66
C ASP A 234 -1.23 22.69 -16.65
N ARG A 235 -0.52 21.77 -15.98
CA ARG A 235 -1.07 20.84 -14.99
C ARG A 235 -0.25 20.79 -13.69
N PRO A 236 0.00 21.93 -13.02
CA PRO A 236 0.84 21.99 -11.82
C PRO A 236 0.17 21.35 -10.59
N HIS A 237 -1.04 20.80 -10.74
CA HIS A 237 -1.88 20.27 -9.67
C HIS A 237 -1.74 18.77 -9.44
N TYR A 238 -0.72 18.12 -10.01
CA TYR A 238 -0.43 16.71 -9.75
C TYR A 238 0.94 16.53 -9.10
N ARG A 239 0.96 15.70 -8.05
CA ARG A 239 2.18 15.23 -7.38
C ARG A 239 2.11 13.72 -7.24
N PHE A 240 3.24 13.03 -7.34
CA PHE A 240 3.28 11.57 -7.37
C PHE A 240 4.12 10.97 -6.25
N VAL A 241 3.65 9.86 -5.70
CA VAL A 241 4.42 8.98 -4.79
C VAL A 241 4.40 7.60 -5.41
N ILE A 242 5.56 7.10 -5.81
CA ILE A 242 5.67 5.84 -6.54
C ILE A 242 6.25 4.78 -5.63
N ALA A 243 5.43 3.81 -5.21
CA ALA A 243 5.86 2.71 -4.38
C ALA A 243 6.18 1.47 -5.21
N THR A 244 7.38 0.93 -5.06
CA THR A 244 7.84 -0.23 -5.85
C THR A 244 8.90 -1.06 -5.12
N ARG A 245 9.13 -2.30 -5.54
CA ARG A 245 10.36 -3.03 -5.19
C ARG A 245 11.56 -2.39 -5.90
N PRO A 246 12.80 -2.62 -5.43
CA PRO A 246 13.98 -2.19 -6.17
C PRO A 246 13.90 -2.66 -7.64
N LEU A 247 13.95 -1.69 -8.56
CA LEU A 247 14.03 -1.89 -9.99
C LEU A 247 15.47 -1.62 -10.47
N PRO A 248 15.85 -2.01 -11.70
CA PRO A 248 17.11 -1.56 -12.28
C PRO A 248 17.22 -0.02 -12.23
N GLU A 249 18.39 0.50 -11.84
CA GLU A 249 18.62 1.95 -11.66
C GLU A 249 18.19 2.76 -12.90
N SER A 250 18.52 2.24 -14.09
CA SER A 250 18.16 2.84 -15.37
C SER A 250 16.66 3.06 -15.59
N GLU A 251 15.79 2.30 -14.92
CA GLU A 251 14.34 2.53 -14.99
C GLU A 251 13.93 3.71 -14.11
N LEU A 252 14.42 3.81 -12.88
CA LEU A 252 14.05 4.89 -11.96
C LEU A 252 14.71 6.22 -12.34
N ASP A 253 15.89 6.19 -12.96
CA ASP A 253 16.59 7.38 -13.48
C ASP A 253 15.75 8.17 -14.50
N LEU A 254 14.76 7.51 -15.12
CA LEU A 254 13.81 8.15 -16.04
C LEU A 254 12.97 9.22 -15.37
N LEU A 255 12.75 9.14 -14.06
CA LEU A 255 12.05 10.15 -13.30
C LEU A 255 12.89 11.43 -13.11
N GLY A 256 14.21 11.32 -13.31
CA GLY A 256 15.16 12.42 -13.21
C GLY A 256 15.82 12.51 -11.83
N ALA A 257 17.03 13.09 -11.81
CA ALA A 257 17.89 13.15 -10.61
C ALA A 257 17.31 14.01 -9.47
N ALA A 258 16.33 14.86 -9.74
CA ALA A 258 15.64 15.67 -8.74
C ALA A 258 14.62 14.84 -7.92
N VAL A 259 14.18 13.69 -8.42
CA VAL A 259 13.18 12.86 -7.75
C VAL A 259 13.82 12.11 -6.59
N GLY A 260 13.39 12.44 -5.38
CA GLY A 260 13.87 11.79 -4.17
C GLY A 260 13.51 10.31 -4.14
N SER A 261 14.48 9.46 -3.78
CA SER A 261 14.28 8.02 -3.61
C SER A 261 14.50 7.62 -2.15
N TYR A 262 13.47 7.02 -1.56
CA TYR A 262 13.44 6.62 -0.16
C TYR A 262 13.32 5.12 -0.03
N GLU A 263 14.04 4.51 0.91
CA GLU A 263 13.83 3.12 1.30
C GLU A 263 12.93 3.07 2.53
N LEU A 264 11.86 2.27 2.46
CA LEU A 264 10.99 2.04 3.60
C LEU A 264 11.68 1.05 4.57
N GLU A 265 12.02 1.54 5.76
CA GLU A 265 12.74 0.74 6.73
C GLU A 265 11.88 -0.41 7.28
N ARG A 266 12.56 -1.53 7.56
CA ARG A 266 12.01 -2.59 8.42
C ARG A 266 11.81 -2.05 9.83
N PHE A 267 10.88 -2.64 10.57
CA PHE A 267 10.71 -2.29 11.97
C PHE A 267 12.01 -2.46 12.75
N GLN A 268 12.28 -1.58 13.70
CA GLN A 268 13.29 -1.80 14.73
C GLN A 268 12.79 -2.84 15.73
N LEU A 269 13.72 -3.46 16.46
CA LEU A 269 13.35 -4.41 17.51
C LEU A 269 12.47 -3.76 18.58
N ALA A 270 12.74 -2.50 18.93
CA ALA A 270 11.94 -1.75 19.89
C ALA A 270 10.49 -1.51 19.41
N GLU A 271 10.26 -1.42 18.11
CA GLU A 271 8.93 -1.19 17.51
C GLU A 271 8.07 -2.46 17.50
N LEU A 272 8.66 -3.66 17.63
CA LEU A 272 7.93 -4.93 17.57
C LEU A 272 6.93 -5.10 18.72
N ALA A 273 7.26 -4.57 19.91
CA ALA A 273 6.35 -4.58 21.04
C ALA A 273 5.10 -3.73 20.76
N ASP A 274 5.26 -2.56 20.14
CA ASP A 274 4.14 -1.70 19.77
C ASP A 274 3.26 -2.31 18.68
N VAL A 275 3.87 -2.95 17.68
CA VAL A 275 3.12 -3.71 16.67
C VAL A 275 2.27 -4.77 17.36
N ALA A 276 2.88 -5.63 18.17
CA ALA A 276 2.18 -6.72 18.84
C ALA A 276 1.06 -6.21 19.76
N ARG A 277 1.34 -5.17 20.56
CA ARG A 277 0.37 -4.54 21.46
C ARG A 277 -0.87 -4.05 20.71
N ARG A 278 -0.69 -3.35 19.59
CA ARG A 278 -1.81 -2.87 18.76
C ARG A 278 -2.63 -4.02 18.19
N TRP A 279 -1.99 -5.04 17.64
CA TRP A 279 -2.68 -6.23 17.14
C TRP A 279 -3.48 -6.95 18.23
N PHE A 280 -2.90 -7.15 19.41
CA PHE A 280 -3.57 -7.84 20.51
C PHE A 280 -4.71 -7.02 21.12
N ALA A 281 -4.55 -5.69 21.22
CA ALA A 281 -5.61 -4.79 21.62
C ALA A 281 -6.78 -4.82 20.62
N ALA A 282 -6.48 -4.79 19.32
CA ALA A 282 -7.49 -4.82 18.27
C ALA A 282 -8.21 -6.18 18.16
N TYR A 283 -7.57 -7.27 18.60
CA TYR A 283 -8.23 -8.56 18.82
C TYR A 283 -9.01 -8.68 20.13
N GLY A 284 -9.01 -7.66 20.98
CA GLY A 284 -9.69 -7.67 22.27
C GLY A 284 -9.10 -8.65 23.28
N LEU A 285 -7.80 -8.97 23.16
CA LEU A 285 -7.12 -9.84 24.11
C LEU A 285 -6.89 -9.09 25.43
N GLY A 286 -6.98 -9.81 26.55
CA GLY A 286 -6.70 -9.25 27.88
C GLY A 286 -5.21 -8.97 28.07
N ASP A 287 -4.88 -7.83 28.67
CA ASP A 287 -3.51 -7.39 28.99
C ASP A 287 -2.56 -7.39 27.75
N PRO A 288 -2.85 -6.54 26.73
CA PRO A 288 -2.11 -6.53 25.47
C PRO A 288 -0.64 -6.14 25.64
N ASP A 289 -0.31 -5.31 26.63
CA ASP A 289 1.07 -4.92 26.95
C ASP A 289 1.90 -6.12 27.41
N ARG A 290 1.38 -6.91 28.35
CA ARG A 290 2.05 -8.13 28.81
C ARG A 290 2.17 -9.16 27.68
N LEU A 291 1.13 -9.34 26.87
CA LEU A 291 1.17 -10.25 25.73
C LEU A 291 2.21 -9.82 24.69
N ALA A 292 2.34 -8.52 24.42
CA ALA A 292 3.36 -7.99 23.52
C ALA A 292 4.79 -8.30 24.02
N GLN A 293 5.04 -8.14 25.32
CA GLN A 293 6.33 -8.49 25.92
C GLN A 293 6.63 -9.98 25.82
N LEU A 294 5.64 -10.84 26.12
CA LEU A 294 5.79 -12.29 25.98
C LEU A 294 6.08 -12.69 24.53
N PHE A 295 5.34 -12.10 23.59
CA PHE A 295 5.53 -12.31 22.15
C PHE A 295 6.94 -11.93 21.70
N VAL A 296 7.44 -10.75 22.07
CA VAL A 296 8.83 -10.35 21.74
C VAL A 296 9.85 -11.32 22.33
N GLY A 297 9.65 -11.75 23.58
CA GLY A 297 10.50 -12.78 24.19
C GLY A 297 10.45 -14.13 23.46
N ASP A 298 9.29 -14.54 22.95
CA ASP A 298 9.15 -15.74 22.11
C ASP A 298 9.86 -15.58 20.76
N LEU A 299 9.78 -14.40 20.13
CA LEU A 299 10.51 -14.12 18.89
C LEU A 299 12.01 -14.22 19.07
N GLU A 300 12.55 -13.75 20.19
CA GLU A 300 13.98 -13.86 20.51
C GLU A 300 14.39 -15.31 20.75
N ARG A 301 13.64 -16.05 21.58
CA ARG A 301 13.90 -17.48 21.87
C ARG A 301 13.84 -18.36 20.62
N SER A 302 12.97 -18.03 19.67
CA SER A 302 12.81 -18.77 18.41
C SER A 302 13.68 -18.22 17.27
N HIS A 303 14.54 -17.22 17.52
CA HIS A 303 15.36 -16.55 16.50
C HIS A 303 14.55 -15.95 15.34
N LEU A 304 13.29 -15.58 15.58
CA LEU A 304 12.37 -14.99 14.60
C LEU A 304 12.42 -13.47 14.59
N ALA A 305 13.07 -12.83 15.57
CA ALA A 305 13.11 -11.37 15.70
C ALA A 305 13.54 -10.66 14.39
N GLY A 306 14.59 -11.13 13.72
CA GLY A 306 15.05 -10.56 12.45
C GLY A 306 14.03 -10.67 11.31
N LEU A 307 13.25 -11.76 11.28
CA LEU A 307 12.19 -11.99 10.31
C LEU A 307 10.96 -11.14 10.64
N ALA A 308 10.59 -11.04 11.91
CA ALA A 308 9.47 -10.25 12.42
C ALA A 308 9.63 -8.74 12.18
N ARG A 309 10.84 -8.25 11.90
CA ARG A 309 11.07 -6.86 11.47
C ARG A 309 10.45 -6.53 10.11
N ILE A 310 10.13 -7.54 9.28
CA ILE A 310 9.41 -7.33 8.02
C ILE A 310 7.91 -7.19 8.33
N PRO A 311 7.25 -6.08 7.96
CA PRO A 311 5.86 -5.81 8.36
C PRO A 311 4.87 -6.93 8.09
N LEU A 312 4.92 -7.56 6.91
CA LEU A 312 4.09 -8.73 6.62
C LEU A 312 4.33 -9.87 7.62
N MET A 313 5.59 -10.20 7.91
CA MET A 313 5.91 -11.28 8.86
C MET A 313 5.47 -10.94 10.29
N ALA A 314 5.63 -9.69 10.72
CA ALA A 314 5.12 -9.21 12.00
C ALA A 314 3.61 -9.47 12.12
N SER A 315 2.85 -9.09 11.09
CA SER A 315 1.39 -9.27 11.07
C SER A 315 0.98 -10.74 11.12
N LEU A 316 1.65 -11.61 10.34
CA LEU A 316 1.36 -13.06 10.34
C LEU A 316 1.64 -13.68 11.72
N LEU A 317 2.78 -13.32 12.32
CA LEU A 317 3.17 -13.83 13.63
C LEU A 317 2.25 -13.35 14.75
N CYS A 318 1.82 -12.09 14.73
CA CYS A 318 0.82 -11.57 15.69
C CYS A 318 -0.50 -12.33 15.57
N GLN A 319 -0.96 -12.59 14.34
CA GLN A 319 -2.19 -13.33 14.10
C GLN A 319 -2.11 -14.79 14.57
N LEU A 320 -1.00 -15.47 14.31
CA LEU A 320 -0.77 -16.83 14.80
C LEU A 320 -0.70 -16.87 16.33
N TYR A 321 0.00 -15.92 16.94
CA TYR A 321 0.08 -15.80 18.39
C TYR A 321 -1.29 -15.58 19.03
N ALA A 322 -2.09 -14.66 18.47
CA ALA A 322 -3.44 -14.36 18.94
C ALA A 322 -4.41 -15.54 18.77
N ALA A 323 -4.25 -16.35 17.71
CA ALA A 323 -5.11 -17.49 17.46
C ALA A 323 -4.85 -18.67 18.41
N THR A 324 -3.62 -18.86 18.88
CA THR A 324 -3.25 -19.93 19.80
C THR A 324 -2.26 -19.45 20.87
N PRO A 325 -2.72 -18.66 21.87
CA PRO A 325 -1.86 -18.17 22.93
C PRO A 325 -1.17 -19.30 23.69
N GLY A 326 0.13 -19.16 23.96
CA GLY A 326 0.93 -20.15 24.69
C GLY A 326 1.45 -21.32 23.84
N GLN A 327 1.07 -21.43 22.56
CA GLN A 327 1.77 -22.34 21.64
C GLN A 327 3.06 -21.70 21.12
N PRO A 328 4.13 -22.50 20.92
CA PRO A 328 5.37 -21.98 20.36
C PRO A 328 5.16 -21.45 18.95
N LEU A 329 5.81 -20.33 18.63
CA LEU A 329 5.76 -19.76 17.28
C LEU A 329 6.49 -20.68 16.27
N PRO A 330 6.03 -20.73 15.01
CA PRO A 330 6.70 -21.55 14.00
C PRO A 330 8.09 -21.01 13.68
N ALA A 331 9.13 -21.84 13.87
CA ALA A 331 10.53 -21.40 13.86
C ALA A 331 11.10 -21.01 12.48
N VAL A 332 10.40 -21.32 11.38
CA VAL A 332 10.88 -21.04 10.02
C VAL A 332 9.80 -20.42 9.15
N ARG A 333 10.23 -19.58 8.19
CA ARG A 333 9.33 -18.83 7.30
C ARG A 333 8.29 -19.71 6.59
N GLY A 334 8.70 -20.87 6.07
CA GLY A 334 7.77 -21.81 5.41
C GLY A 334 6.70 -22.36 6.36
N ALA A 335 7.06 -22.63 7.61
CA ALA A 335 6.12 -23.08 8.63
C ALA A 335 5.15 -21.97 9.01
N ILE A 336 5.61 -20.71 9.13
CA ILE A 336 4.73 -19.56 9.38
C ILE A 336 3.63 -19.47 8.31
N TYR A 337 4.00 -19.54 7.02
CA TYR A 337 3.01 -19.52 5.95
C TYR A 337 2.08 -20.74 5.96
N ALA A 338 2.60 -21.94 6.20
CA ALA A 338 1.79 -23.16 6.25
C ALA A 338 0.77 -23.13 7.41
N GLU A 339 1.21 -22.69 8.59
CA GLU A 339 0.36 -22.52 9.77
C GLU A 339 -0.73 -21.47 9.52
N PHE A 340 -0.33 -20.34 8.92
CA PHE A 340 -1.26 -19.27 8.57
C PHE A 340 -2.30 -19.71 7.53
N ALA A 341 -1.87 -20.38 6.45
CA ALA A 341 -2.77 -20.93 5.45
C ALA A 341 -3.76 -21.94 6.08
N ARG A 342 -3.29 -22.77 7.01
CA ARG A 342 -4.16 -23.70 7.74
C ARG A 342 -5.15 -22.97 8.64
N MET A 343 -4.74 -21.89 9.31
CA MET A 343 -5.63 -21.02 10.08
C MET A 343 -6.73 -20.42 9.19
N LEU A 344 -6.38 -19.92 8.00
CA LEU A 344 -7.35 -19.41 7.03
C LEU A 344 -8.33 -20.51 6.57
N HIS A 345 -7.81 -21.69 6.20
CA HIS A 345 -8.65 -22.83 5.82
C HIS A 345 -9.61 -23.25 6.94
N LYS A 346 -9.14 -23.39 8.18
CA LYS A 346 -10.02 -23.75 9.32
C LYS A 346 -11.19 -22.77 9.49
N ARG A 347 -10.93 -21.47 9.35
CA ARG A 347 -11.95 -20.42 9.48
C ARG A 347 -12.95 -20.42 8.32
N GLN A 348 -12.50 -20.74 7.10
CA GLN A 348 -13.39 -20.84 5.94
C GLN A 348 -14.38 -22.01 6.06
N TYR A 349 -13.97 -23.12 6.67
CA TYR A 349 -14.79 -24.35 6.75
C TYR A 349 -15.51 -24.57 8.09
N ASN A 350 -15.22 -23.79 9.14
CA ASN A 350 -15.93 -23.88 10.42
C ASN A 350 -16.56 -22.52 10.84
N PRO A 351 -17.76 -22.19 10.32
CA PRO A 351 -18.44 -20.94 10.64
C PRO A 351 -18.94 -20.82 12.10
N ALA A 352 -18.80 -21.85 12.94
CA ALA A 352 -19.48 -21.97 14.24
C ALA A 352 -18.54 -21.95 15.48
N GLU A 353 -17.22 -21.83 15.33
CA GLU A 353 -16.31 -21.66 16.47
C GLU A 353 -16.44 -20.25 17.09
N PRO A 354 -16.39 -20.09 18.42
CA PRO A 354 -16.40 -18.77 19.07
C PRO A 354 -15.20 -17.95 18.57
N GLY A 355 -15.48 -16.83 17.92
CA GLY A 355 -14.53 -16.10 17.07
C GLY A 355 -14.99 -15.95 15.61
N ASN A 356 -16.15 -16.53 15.25
CA ASN A 356 -16.74 -16.37 13.92
C ASN A 356 -17.66 -15.13 13.79
N PRO A 357 -17.44 -14.23 12.82
CA PRO A 357 -18.10 -12.92 12.73
C PRO A 357 -19.51 -12.89 12.13
N ARG A 358 -20.18 -14.03 11.88
CA ARG A 358 -21.58 -14.02 11.40
C ARG A 358 -22.64 -13.72 12.46
N THR A 359 -22.25 -13.52 13.72
CA THR A 359 -23.19 -13.20 14.81
C THR A 359 -23.31 -11.71 15.14
N VAL A 360 -22.62 -10.81 14.44
CA VAL A 360 -22.82 -9.37 14.66
C VAL A 360 -23.92 -8.85 13.72
N HIS A 361 -24.98 -8.31 14.34
CA HIS A 361 -26.26 -7.83 13.79
C HIS A 361 -27.41 -8.85 13.65
N ARG A 362 -27.81 -9.46 14.78
CA ARG A 362 -29.25 -9.48 15.10
C ARG A 362 -29.54 -8.29 16.01
N VAL A 363 -30.15 -7.26 15.42
CA VAL A 363 -30.83 -6.18 16.16
C VAL A 363 -31.78 -6.84 17.17
N PRO A 364 -31.70 -6.54 18.48
CA PRO A 364 -32.73 -6.96 19.41
C PRO A 364 -34.04 -6.29 19.00
N ALA A 365 -34.98 -7.09 18.53
CA ALA A 365 -36.36 -6.67 18.36
C ALA A 365 -36.83 -5.98 19.65
N LEU A 366 -37.29 -4.74 19.51
CA LEU A 366 -37.99 -3.99 20.54
C LEU A 366 -39.08 -4.87 21.16
N ARG A 367 -38.80 -5.43 22.33
CA ARG A 367 -39.83 -5.98 23.21
C ARG A 367 -40.55 -4.82 23.86
N ARG A 368 -41.71 -4.54 23.28
CA ARG A 368 -42.86 -3.82 23.84
C ARG A 368 -42.97 -3.98 25.37
N ARG A 369 -42.97 -2.85 26.09
CA ARG A 369 -43.78 -2.70 27.31
C ARG A 369 -45.16 -2.24 26.89
N GLY A 370 -46.18 -2.97 27.32
CA GLY A 370 -47.59 -2.62 27.13
C GLY A 370 -48.16 -1.78 28.27
N ARG A 371 -49.17 -0.98 27.93
CA ARG A 371 -50.37 -0.59 28.71
C ARG A 371 -51.23 0.25 27.73
N ARG A 372 -52.33 -0.30 27.17
CA ARG A 372 -53.71 -0.50 27.67
C ARG A 372 -54.65 0.68 27.30
N LEU A 373 -55.89 0.30 26.98
CA LEU A 373 -57.12 1.06 26.65
C LEU A 373 -57.31 1.25 25.13
N CYS A 374 -58.42 0.88 24.46
CA CYS A 374 -59.74 0.37 24.83
C CYS A 374 -60.40 -0.35 23.61
N ARG A 375 -61.27 -1.35 23.90
CA ARG A 375 -62.57 -1.73 23.26
C ARG A 375 -62.76 -1.46 21.74
N THR A 376 -63.24 -2.37 20.88
CA THR A 376 -64.48 -3.19 20.91
C THR A 376 -64.46 -4.37 19.90
N HIS A 377 -65.21 -5.44 20.21
CA HIS A 377 -65.65 -6.64 19.45
C HIS A 377 -66.55 -6.35 18.20
N PRO A 378 -67.12 -7.34 17.45
CA PRO A 378 -66.81 -8.79 17.26
C PRO A 378 -66.92 -9.35 15.79
N GLY A 379 -66.47 -10.61 15.57
CA GLY A 379 -67.24 -11.64 14.84
C GLY A 379 -66.83 -12.05 13.41
N PRO A 380 -67.29 -13.23 12.89
CA PRO A 380 -66.50 -14.47 12.85
C PRO A 380 -66.55 -15.28 11.52
N ALA A 381 -66.03 -16.53 11.56
CA ALA A 381 -66.20 -17.70 10.65
C ALA A 381 -65.08 -17.93 9.59
N ALA A 382 -64.63 -19.13 9.19
CA ALA A 382 -64.87 -20.54 9.59
C ALA A 382 -63.89 -21.49 8.84
N ALA A 383 -63.76 -22.73 9.35
CA ALA A 383 -63.45 -24.03 8.70
C ALA A 383 -62.14 -24.20 7.88
N ALA A 384 -61.22 -25.13 8.17
CA ALA A 384 -61.27 -26.62 8.29
C ALA A 384 -61.45 -27.38 6.96
N HIS A 385 -60.42 -28.17 6.56
CA HIS A 385 -60.46 -29.53 5.95
C HIS A 385 -59.04 -29.94 5.47
N ARG A 386 -58.37 -30.92 6.09
CA ARG A 386 -58.25 -32.37 5.77
C ARG A 386 -57.58 -32.74 4.42
N LEU A 387 -56.41 -33.39 4.57
CA LEU A 387 -55.66 -34.37 3.75
C LEU A 387 -56.54 -35.39 2.95
N PRO A 388 -56.05 -36.21 1.97
CA PRO A 388 -54.73 -36.89 1.98
C PRO A 388 -54.02 -37.32 0.65
N ARG A 389 -52.74 -37.72 0.83
CA ARG A 389 -51.91 -38.79 0.19
C ARG A 389 -51.96 -39.07 -1.33
N GLY A 390 -50.76 -39.11 -1.93
CA GLY A 390 -50.42 -39.90 -3.13
C GLY A 390 -48.90 -40.07 -3.31
N ARG A 391 -48.45 -41.32 -3.51
CA ARG A 391 -47.05 -41.76 -3.71
C ARG A 391 -46.61 -41.64 -5.18
N ALA A 392 -45.28 -41.59 -5.39
CA ALA A 392 -44.46 -42.39 -6.31
C ALA A 392 -43.58 -41.64 -7.35
N ALA A 393 -42.52 -42.35 -7.74
CA ALA A 393 -41.47 -42.13 -8.77
C ALA A 393 -40.28 -41.24 -8.35
N GLN A 394 -39.11 -41.82 -8.00
CA GLN A 394 -38.07 -42.40 -8.88
C GLN A 394 -37.55 -41.44 -9.96
N GLY A 395 -36.31 -40.98 -9.77
CA GLY A 395 -35.53 -40.24 -10.75
C GLY A 395 -34.07 -40.16 -10.29
N GLN A 396 -33.28 -41.17 -10.68
CA GLN A 396 -31.83 -41.20 -10.54
C GLN A 396 -31.21 -40.07 -11.37
N LEU A 397 -30.34 -39.26 -10.75
CA LEU A 397 -29.36 -38.46 -11.47
C LEU A 397 -27.96 -38.82 -10.96
N ARG A 398 -27.27 -39.61 -11.79
CA ARG A 398 -25.82 -39.77 -11.82
C ARG A 398 -25.20 -38.50 -12.41
N LEU A 399 -24.18 -37.96 -11.74
CA LEU A 399 -23.06 -37.13 -12.22
C LEU A 399 -22.19 -36.97 -10.96
N GLY A 400 -20.90 -37.29 -10.89
CA GLY A 400 -19.84 -37.47 -11.86
C GLY A 400 -18.57 -37.09 -11.10
N ALA A 401 -18.09 -37.96 -10.21
CA ALA A 401 -16.88 -37.73 -9.44
C ALA A 401 -15.65 -38.07 -10.30
N ARG A 402 -14.84 -37.06 -10.65
CA ARG A 402 -13.50 -37.23 -11.22
C ARG A 402 -12.44 -36.64 -10.28
N GLN A 403 -11.67 -37.56 -9.71
CA GLN A 403 -10.20 -37.55 -9.58
C GLN A 403 -9.51 -36.20 -9.29
N MET A 404 -9.05 -36.03 -8.05
CA MET A 404 -7.76 -35.38 -7.76
C MET A 404 -6.84 -36.43 -7.15
N SER A 405 -5.87 -36.87 -7.94
CA SER A 405 -4.83 -37.83 -7.57
C SER A 405 -3.61 -37.12 -6.96
N SER A 406 -3.20 -37.65 -5.81
CA SER A 406 -1.82 -37.92 -5.38
C SER A 406 -0.77 -36.78 -5.40
N TRP A 407 -0.35 -36.37 -4.20
CA TRP A 407 1.05 -36.02 -3.91
C TRP A 407 1.54 -36.91 -2.76
N PRO A 408 2.76 -37.50 -2.81
CA PRO A 408 3.19 -38.52 -1.86
C PRO A 408 3.76 -37.91 -0.57
N ASN A 409 3.32 -38.48 0.55
CA ASN A 409 3.98 -38.38 1.85
C ASN A 409 5.28 -39.20 1.83
N HIS A 410 6.43 -38.57 2.05
CA HIS A 410 7.61 -39.27 2.57
C HIS A 410 7.76 -39.00 4.06
N ALA A 411 7.47 -40.05 4.84
CA ALA A 411 7.81 -40.16 6.24
C ALA A 411 9.33 -40.38 6.39
N VAL A 412 9.97 -39.61 7.28
CA VAL A 412 11.28 -39.97 7.83
C VAL A 412 11.14 -40.11 9.34
N ARG A 413 11.06 -41.36 9.80
CA ARG A 413 11.43 -41.79 11.15
C ARG A 413 12.94 -41.99 11.19
N ARG A 414 13.64 -41.41 12.16
CA ARG A 414 14.74 -42.10 12.87
C ARG A 414 14.76 -41.67 14.33
N ARG A 415 14.81 -42.68 15.21
CA ARG A 415 15.14 -42.60 16.64
C ARG A 415 16.64 -42.77 16.80
N GLY A 416 17.19 -42.04 17.78
CA GLY A 416 18.12 -42.53 18.81
C GLY A 416 19.59 -42.75 18.44
N ALA A 417 20.51 -42.06 19.13
CA ALA A 417 21.32 -42.67 20.19
C ALA A 417 22.29 -41.65 20.83
N THR A 418 22.41 -41.81 22.14
CA THR A 418 23.27 -41.14 23.13
C THR A 418 24.74 -41.56 23.00
N LEU A 419 25.72 -40.68 23.31
CA LEU A 419 26.86 -41.00 24.19
C LEU A 419 27.74 -39.77 24.55
N MET A 420 28.25 -39.82 25.79
CA MET A 420 29.11 -38.89 26.54
C MET A 420 30.51 -38.62 25.93
N LYS A 421 31.11 -37.46 26.23
CA LYS A 421 32.26 -37.33 27.18
C LYS A 421 32.75 -35.88 27.36
N ALA A 422 33.27 -35.64 28.56
CA ALA A 422 33.75 -34.39 29.13
C ALA A 422 35.26 -34.14 28.92
N ALA A 423 35.67 -32.87 29.01
CA ALA A 423 36.94 -32.35 29.58
C ALA A 423 36.85 -30.80 29.51
N GLN A 424 36.77 -29.98 30.57
CA GLN A 424 37.70 -29.67 31.68
C GLN A 424 39.11 -29.19 31.27
N GLY A 425 39.43 -27.95 31.66
CA GLY A 425 40.77 -27.32 31.68
C GLY A 425 40.67 -25.78 31.65
N ARG A 426 40.42 -25.11 32.78
CA ARG A 426 41.40 -24.37 33.64
C ARG A 426 42.19 -23.26 32.91
N GLY A 427 42.00 -22.00 33.35
CA GLY A 427 42.83 -20.81 33.04
C GLY A 427 44.18 -20.81 33.79
N PRO A 428 44.81 -19.68 34.23
CA PRO A 428 44.45 -18.25 34.08
C PRO A 428 45.64 -17.26 33.79
N ARG A 429 45.32 -16.00 33.40
CA ARG A 429 45.93 -14.67 33.75
C ARG A 429 47.46 -14.43 33.53
N PRO A 430 48.03 -13.23 33.85
CA PRO A 430 47.77 -11.85 33.40
C PRO A 430 49.09 -11.09 33.02
N CYS A 431 49.02 -9.79 32.63
CA CYS A 431 49.93 -8.65 32.91
C CYS A 431 49.69 -7.53 31.88
N GLU A 432 49.18 -6.36 32.23
CA GLU A 432 49.77 -5.18 32.91
C GLU A 432 50.48 -4.16 31.97
N ARG A 433 49.95 -2.91 32.00
CA ARG A 433 50.61 -1.58 31.84
C ARG A 433 51.22 -1.23 30.46
N ALA A 434 51.30 0.03 29.99
CA ALA A 434 50.80 1.35 30.39
C ALA A 434 51.06 2.36 29.25
N ALA A 435 50.34 3.49 29.31
CA ALA A 435 50.76 4.87 28.99
C ALA A 435 50.99 5.37 27.54
N THR A 436 50.20 6.42 27.22
CA THR A 436 50.56 7.72 26.60
C THR A 436 51.10 7.81 25.18
N SER A 437 50.32 8.42 24.26
CA SER A 437 50.65 9.69 23.58
C SER A 437 49.57 10.06 22.55
N GLY A 438 49.16 11.34 22.52
CA GLY A 438 48.27 11.91 21.50
C GLY A 438 48.96 12.17 20.14
N PRO A 439 48.45 13.12 19.35
CA PRO A 439 47.57 12.85 18.21
C PRO A 439 48.32 12.84 16.87
N SER A 440 47.93 11.96 15.96
CA SER A 440 48.36 11.98 14.55
C SER A 440 47.13 12.04 13.65
N THR A 441 46.86 13.24 13.17
CA THR A 441 46.07 13.54 11.98
C THR A 441 46.84 13.13 10.73
N GLY A 442 46.27 12.22 9.92
CA GLY A 442 46.70 12.02 8.55
C GLY A 442 46.63 10.56 8.09
N GLY A 443 45.64 10.23 7.28
CA GLY A 443 45.71 9.07 6.39
C GLY A 443 44.55 8.08 6.49
N LEU A 444 43.37 8.47 6.01
CA LEU A 444 42.27 7.52 5.75
C LEU A 444 41.35 8.03 4.63
N VAL A 445 41.92 8.29 3.44
CA VAL A 445 41.16 8.65 2.22
C VAL A 445 41.47 7.72 1.04
N ARG A 446 42.18 6.60 1.23
CA ARG A 446 42.50 5.68 0.10
C ARG A 446 42.00 4.25 0.22
N SER A 447 41.28 3.87 1.28
CA SER A 447 40.85 2.47 1.48
C SER A 447 39.35 2.21 1.31
N ARG A 448 38.55 3.20 0.85
CA ARG A 448 37.09 3.02 0.64
C ARG A 448 36.61 3.10 -0.81
N ARG A 449 37.48 3.45 -1.77
CA ARG A 449 37.15 3.41 -3.21
C ARG A 449 37.25 2.02 -3.86
N ALA A 450 37.80 1.01 -3.18
CA ALA A 450 37.97 -0.34 -3.72
C ALA A 450 36.80 -1.30 -3.44
N ILE A 451 35.86 -0.95 -2.55
CA ILE A 451 34.73 -1.83 -2.17
C ILE A 451 33.46 -1.54 -2.98
N VAL A 452 33.36 -0.36 -3.61
CA VAL A 452 32.19 0.02 -4.44
C VAL A 452 32.35 -0.43 -5.91
N ALA A 453 33.56 -0.78 -6.36
CA ALA A 453 33.81 -1.23 -7.74
C ALA A 453 33.60 -2.75 -7.99
N ALA A 454 33.24 -3.53 -6.97
CA ALA A 454 33.12 -5.00 -7.07
C ALA A 454 31.68 -5.53 -7.19
N ARG A 455 30.65 -4.68 -7.19
CA ARG A 455 29.25 -5.09 -7.39
C ARG A 455 28.76 -4.99 -8.85
N GLY A 456 29.61 -4.53 -9.77
CA GLY A 456 29.25 -4.30 -11.17
C GLY A 456 29.71 -5.35 -12.18
N ARG A 457 30.07 -6.58 -11.77
CA ARG A 457 30.47 -7.64 -12.73
C ARG A 457 29.73 -8.95 -12.48
N ASN A 458 28.81 -9.26 -13.40
CA ASN A 458 28.26 -10.60 -13.62
C ASN A 458 29.40 -11.60 -13.85
N ALA A 459 29.81 -12.30 -12.79
CA ALA A 459 30.68 -13.46 -12.88
C ALA A 459 29.94 -14.68 -12.29
N ILE A 460 29.53 -15.59 -13.18
CA ILE A 460 29.06 -16.93 -12.82
C ILE A 460 30.32 -17.75 -12.48
N PRO A 461 30.41 -18.41 -11.30
CA PRO A 461 31.47 -19.37 -11.05
C PRO A 461 31.17 -20.64 -11.85
N SER A 462 32.09 -20.99 -12.74
CA SER A 462 32.15 -22.27 -13.44
C SER A 462 32.74 -23.33 -12.50
N ASP A 463 31.96 -24.37 -12.21
CA ASP A 463 32.41 -25.56 -11.49
C ASP A 463 33.40 -26.36 -12.36
N GLY A 464 34.69 -26.12 -12.15
CA GLY A 464 35.78 -26.95 -12.62
C GLY A 464 36.15 -27.99 -11.57
N GLY A 465 35.54 -29.18 -11.65
CA GLY A 465 35.90 -30.37 -10.87
C GLY A 465 36.36 -31.50 -11.77
N GLY A 466 37.57 -31.39 -12.32
CA GLY A 466 38.23 -32.47 -13.05
C GLY A 466 39.07 -33.33 -12.11
N THR A 467 38.71 -34.60 -11.96
CA THR A 467 39.63 -35.67 -11.56
C THR A 467 39.61 -36.72 -12.65
N GLY A 468 40.69 -36.79 -13.43
CA GLY A 468 40.91 -37.85 -14.41
C GLY A 468 41.37 -39.14 -13.75
N LYS A 469 40.96 -40.28 -14.34
CA LYS A 469 41.84 -41.40 -14.71
C LYS A 469 41.03 -42.52 -15.40
N SER A 470 41.78 -43.32 -16.16
CA SER A 470 41.47 -44.59 -16.84
C SER A 470 40.59 -44.53 -18.07
N ASP A 471 40.80 -45.28 -19.15
CA ASP A 471 41.93 -46.03 -19.72
C ASP A 471 41.38 -46.56 -21.06
N GLY A 472 42.24 -46.70 -22.08
CA GLY A 472 42.17 -47.73 -23.14
C GLY A 472 41.00 -47.75 -24.15
N ASN A 473 41.39 -47.91 -25.42
CA ASN A 473 40.83 -48.79 -26.48
C ASN A 473 39.41 -49.35 -26.26
N ASP A 474 38.49 -49.28 -27.23
CA ASP A 474 38.57 -49.60 -28.67
C ASP A 474 37.60 -48.73 -29.49
#